data_AF-A0A967L555-F1
#
_entry.id   AF-A0A967L555-F1
#
_cell.length_a   1.000
_cell.length_b   1.000
_cell.length_c   1.000
_cell.angle_alpha   90.00
_cell.angle_beta   90.00
_cell.angle_gamma   90.00
#
_symmetry.space_group_name_H-M   'P 1'
#
loop_
_entity.id
_entity.type
_entity.pdbx_description
1 polymer ?
#
loop_
_entity_poly.entity_id
_entity_poly.type
_entity_poly.pdbx_seq_one_letter_code
_entity_poly.pdbx_strand_id
1 'polypeptide(L)' 'MPICVVDPQFRIVEANERFTELYGEWRGHFCYEVYKDRNERCARCGAAKTFRDGKTRQREEEGIDRQGNPTHYIVHLVP' A
#
# COMPACT_ATOMS: atom_id res chain seq x y z
N MET A 1 -9.70 7.53 -5.51
CA MET A 1 -9.08 6.33 -4.93
C MET A 1 -7.58 6.38 -5.18
N PRO A 2 -6.71 6.26 -4.16
CA PRO A 2 -5.27 6.16 -4.36
C PRO A 2 -4.92 4.82 -5.01
N ILE A 3 -4.08 4.83 -6.05
CA ILE A 3 -3.62 3.64 -6.78
C ILE A 3 -2.11 3.71 -6.89
N CYS A 4 -1.43 2.60 -6.63
CA CYS A 4 -0.01 2.46 -6.91
C CYS A 4 0.33 1.07 -7.44
N VAL A 5 1.47 0.97 -8.12
CA VAL A 5 2.10 -0.26 -8.57
C VAL A 5 3.31 -0.51 -7.67
N VAL A 6 3.38 -1.72 -7.13
CA VAL A 6 4.46 -2.17 -6.25
C VAL A 6 5.25 -3.26 -6.97
N ASP A 7 6.58 -3.21 -6.91
CA ASP A 7 7.45 -4.26 -7.46
C ASP A 7 7.63 -5.45 -6.49
N PRO A 8 8.23 -6.57 -6.93
CA PRO A 8 8.50 -7.72 -6.05
C PRO A 8 9.45 -7.43 -4.87
N GLN A 9 10.20 -6.32 -4.91
CA GLN A 9 11.04 -5.80 -3.82
C GLN A 9 10.25 -4.90 -2.86
N PHE A 10 8.94 -4.77 -3.06
CA PHE A 10 8.00 -3.97 -2.28
C PHE A 10 8.20 -2.45 -2.42
N ARG A 11 8.86 -1.98 -3.48
CA ARG A 11 8.99 -0.56 -3.78
C ARG A 11 7.83 -0.07 -4.63
N ILE A 12 7.39 1.16 -4.39
CA ILE A 12 6.38 1.80 -5.22
C ILE A 12 7.07 2.36 -6.48
N VAL A 13 6.69 1.84 -7.65
CA VAL A 13 7.29 2.19 -8.94
C VAL A 13 6.43 3.16 -9.76
N GLU A 14 5.12 3.15 -9.52
CA GLU A 14 4.17 4.06 -10.17
C GLU A 14 2.98 4.34 -9.26
N ALA A 15 2.40 5.53 -9.37
CA ALA A 15 1.19 5.88 -8.62
C ALA A 15 0.40 6.99 -9.32
N ASN A 16 -0.90 7.04 -9.08
CA ASN A 16 -1.74 8.12 -9.60
C ASN A 16 -1.61 9.40 -8.77
N GLU A 17 -2.09 10.53 -9.30
CA GLU A 17 -2.02 11.84 -8.63
C GLU A 17 -2.66 11.80 -7.23
N ARG A 18 -3.80 11.11 -7.10
CA ARG A 18 -4.49 10.95 -5.81
C ARG A 18 -3.64 10.23 -4.75
N PHE A 19 -2.77 9.32 -5.17
CA PHE A 19 -1.83 8.65 -4.27
C PHE A 19 -0.81 9.66 -3.74
N THR A 20 -0.21 10.45 -4.63
CA THR A 20 0.76 11.51 -4.28
C THR A 20 0.14 12.56 -3.35
N GLU A 21 -1.09 12.99 -3.62
CA GLU A 21 -1.82 13.92 -2.73
C GLU A 21 -1.97 13.37 -1.31
N LEU A 22 -2.26 12.08 -1.16
CA LEU A 22 -2.56 11.44 0.12
C LEU A 22 -1.33 10.95 0.88
N TYR A 23 -0.26 10.56 0.19
CA TYR A 23 0.92 9.95 0.83
C TYR A 23 2.21 10.75 0.66
N GLY A 24 2.24 11.76 -0.22
CA GLY A 24 3.40 12.61 -0.41
C GLY A 24 4.45 11.93 -1.31
N GLU A 25 5.73 12.07 -0.94
CA GLU A 25 6.83 11.46 -1.70
C GLU A 25 6.82 9.95 -1.54
N TRP A 26 6.76 9.23 -2.66
CA TRP A 26 6.63 7.77 -2.67
C TRP A 26 7.61 7.06 -3.60
N ARG A 27 8.23 7.79 -4.54
CA ARG A 27 8.94 7.17 -5.66
C ARG A 27 10.14 6.36 -5.16
N GLY A 28 10.09 5.05 -5.39
CA GLY A 28 11.14 4.12 -4.96
C GLY A 28 11.15 3.78 -3.47
N HIS A 29 10.29 4.40 -2.66
CA HIS A 29 10.12 4.04 -1.24
C HIS A 29 9.40 2.70 -1.09
N PHE A 30 9.58 2.06 0.06
CA PHE A 30 8.89 0.82 0.34
C PHE A 30 7.41 1.08 0.68
N CYS A 31 6.53 0.21 0.21
CA CYS A 31 5.09 0.38 0.45
C CYS A 31 4.73 0.42 1.94
N TYR A 32 5.42 -0.33 2.79
CA TYR A 32 5.17 -0.36 4.23
C TYR A 32 5.65 0.90 4.97
N GLU A 33 6.62 1.63 4.41
CA GLU A 33 7.01 2.96 4.91
C GLU A 33 5.90 3.96 4.58
N VAL A 34 5.49 4.02 3.31
CA VAL A 34 4.55 5.01 2.81
C VAL A 34 3.12 4.80 3.34
N TYR A 35 2.63 3.56 3.37
CA TYR A 35 1.24 3.26 3.78
C TYR A 35 1.06 3.10 5.29
N LYS A 36 2.07 2.56 5.98
CA LYS A 36 1.91 2.01 7.33
C LYS A 36 2.86 2.62 8.34
N ASP A 37 3.76 3.51 7.91
CA ASP A 37 4.79 4.13 8.74
C ASP A 37 5.63 3.08 9.51
N ARG A 38 6.05 2.04 8.77
CA ARG A 38 6.87 0.94 9.30
C ARG A 38 8.23 0.92 8.65
N ASN A 39 9.22 0.41 9.37
CA ASN A 39 10.57 0.14 8.84
C ASN A 39 10.73 -1.30 8.33
N GLU A 40 9.70 -2.13 8.44
CA GLU A 40 9.72 -3.52 8.00
C GLU A 40 8.41 -3.95 7.33
N ARG A 41 8.50 -5.01 6.52
CA ARG A 41 7.35 -5.57 5.80
C ARG A 41 6.26 -6.03 6.77
N CYS A 42 5.01 -5.89 6.34
CA CYS A 42 3.87 -6.39 7.10
C CYS A 42 3.97 -7.90 7.37
N ALA A 43 3.79 -8.31 8.63
CA ALA A 43 3.78 -9.73 9.02
C ALA A 43 2.79 -10.58 8.22
N ARG A 44 1.62 -10.01 7.88
CA ARG A 44 0.61 -10.63 7.02
C ARG A 44 0.44 -9.85 5.71
N CYS A 45 1.52 -9.72 4.95
CA CYS A 45 1.53 -8.92 3.72
C CYS A 45 0.63 -9.51 2.62
N GLY A 46 -0.34 -8.72 2.16
CA GLY A 46 -1.20 -9.06 1.02
C GLY A 46 -0.43 -9.08 -0.30
N ALA A 47 0.44 -8.09 -0.55
CA ALA A 47 1.26 -8.03 -1.76
C ALA A 47 2.17 -9.27 -1.90
N ALA A 48 2.83 -9.70 -0.82
CA ALA A 48 3.67 -10.91 -0.84
C ALA A 48 2.88 -12.18 -1.16
N LYS A 49 1.60 -12.25 -0.77
CA LYS A 49 0.73 -13.36 -1.16
C LYS A 49 0.36 -13.26 -2.65
N THR A 50 0.03 -12.07 -3.15
CA THR A 50 -0.26 -11.81 -4.57
C THR A 50 0.92 -12.12 -5.49
N PHE A 51 2.13 -11.65 -5.16
CA PHE A 51 3.32 -12.00 -5.95
C PHE A 51 3.58 -13.50 -6.04
N ARG A 52 3.27 -14.24 -4.96
CA ARG A 52 3.51 -15.68 -4.90
C ARG A 52 2.52 -16.49 -5.74
N ASP A 53 1.26 -16.08 -5.81
CA ASP A 53 0.22 -16.93 -6.42
C ASP A 53 -0.61 -16.26 -7.53
N GLY A 54 -0.34 -15.00 -7.86
CA GLY A 54 -1.01 -14.29 -8.94
C GLY A 54 -2.52 -14.08 -8.74
N LYS A 55 -3.03 -14.13 -7.50
CA LYS A 55 -4.47 -13.96 -7.24
C LYS A 55 -4.84 -12.52 -6.85
N THR A 56 -5.96 -12.04 -7.39
CA THR A 56 -6.60 -10.82 -6.90
C THR A 56 -7.10 -11.00 -5.47
N ARG A 57 -6.96 -9.97 -4.64
CA ARG A 57 -7.39 -9.97 -3.24
C ARG A 57 -8.06 -8.66 -2.87
N GLN A 58 -8.99 -8.75 -1.92
CA GLN A 58 -9.60 -7.62 -1.25
C GLN A 58 -9.42 -7.80 0.26
N ARG A 59 -9.07 -6.73 0.98
CA ARG A 59 -8.87 -6.75 2.43
C ARG A 59 -9.44 -5.48 3.05
N GLU A 60 -10.20 -5.63 4.12
CA GLU A 60 -10.53 -4.53 5.01
C GLU A 60 -9.33 -4.25 5.92
N GLU A 61 -9.04 -2.97 6.11
CA GLU A 61 -7.93 -2.46 6.89
C GLU A 61 -8.40 -1.26 7.71
N GLU A 62 -7.77 -1.12 8.87
CA GLU A 62 -7.90 0.05 9.73
C GLU A 62 -6.59 0.84 9.65
N GLY A 63 -6.69 2.16 9.66
CA GLY A 63 -5.53 3.04 9.69
C GLY A 63 -5.86 4.38 10.32
N ILE A 64 -4.86 5.25 10.32
CA ILE A 64 -4.98 6.62 10.80
C ILE A 64 -4.76 7.53 9.60
N ASP A 65 -5.66 8.49 9.38
CA ASP A 65 -5.49 9.49 8.34
C ASP A 65 -4.45 10.56 8.76
N ARG A 66 -4.15 11.51 7.87
CA ARG A 66 -3.20 12.60 8.16
C ARG A 66 -3.64 13.54 9.30
N GLN A 67 -4.90 13.52 9.69
CA GLN A 67 -5.44 14.34 10.77
C GLN A 67 -5.47 13.60 12.12
N GLY A 68 -5.00 12.34 12.15
CA GLY A 68 -5.00 11.51 13.35
C GLY A 68 -6.32 10.75 13.58
N ASN A 69 -7.25 10.79 12.63
CA ASN A 69 -8.54 10.12 12.78
C ASN A 69 -8.46 8.64 12.34
N PRO A 70 -9.12 7.72 13.08
CA PRO A 70 -9.32 6.36 12.62
C PRO A 70 -10.07 6.34 11.29
N THR A 71 -9.59 5.51 10.36
CA THR A 71 -10.20 5.29 9.06
C THR A 71 -10.28 3.81 8.74
N HIS A 72 -11.42 3.39 8.21
CA HIS A 72 -11.65 2.06 7.67
C HIS A 72 -11.60 2.15 6.15
N TYR A 73 -10.79 1.31 5.53
CA TYR A 73 -10.66 1.28 4.08
C TYR A 73 -10.48 -0.13 3.57
N ILE A 74 -10.82 -0.28 2.28
CA ILE A 74 -10.67 -1.54 1.57
C ILE A 74 -9.48 -1.42 0.62
N VAL A 75 -8.58 -2.40 0.69
CA VAL A 75 -7.43 -2.52 -0.21
C VAL A 75 -7.71 -3.61 -1.23
N HIS A 76 -7.56 -3.25 -2.50
CA HIS A 76 -7.57 -4.19 -3.62
C HIS A 76 -6.14 -4.43 -4.08
N LEU A 77 -5.76 -5.70 -4.25
CA LEU A 77 -4.47 -6.12 -4.76
C LEU A 77 -4.72 -6.94 -6.02
N VAL A 78 -4.22 -6.46 -7.16
CA VAL A 78 -4.33 -7.12 -8.46
C VAL A 78 -2.89 -7.40 -8.93
N PRO A 79 -2.58 -8.60 -9.43
CA PRO A 79 -1.25 -8.95 -9.95
C PRO A 79 -0.92 -8.25 -11.26
#